data_AF-A0A1E4FS49-F1
#
_entry.id   AF-A0A1E4FS49-F1
#
_cell.length_a   1.000
_cell.length_b   1.000
_cell.length_c   1.000
_cell.angle_alpha   90.00
_cell.angle_beta   90.00
_cell.angle_gamma   90.00
#
_symmetry.space_group_name_H-M   'P 1'
#
loop_
_entity.id
_entity.type
_entity.pdbx_description
1 polymer ?
#
loop_
_entity_poly.entity_id
_entity_poly.type
_entity_poly.pdbx_seq_one_letter_code
_entity_poly.pdbx_strand_id
1 'polypeptide(L)'
;MAGRRGMALLTVLALSVLLLLLGLTFLNFIEADYRFAAQEDRRQQAYDLAASGLEYQRRHTAELHVGTPPVKKFVPASSSTHFFVVQVEADGSVISRGVVQNSFRELASHRLVVPPGASLPEARSLP
;
A
#
# COMPACT_ATOMS: atom_id res chain seq x y z
N MET A 1 51.52 20.37 31.36
CA MET A 1 50.05 20.53 31.29
C MET A 1 49.45 20.34 29.89
N ALA A 2 50.23 20.36 28.80
CA ALA A 2 49.71 20.21 27.42
C ALA A 2 49.11 18.82 27.10
N GLY A 3 49.70 17.72 27.60
CA GLY A 3 49.22 16.35 27.29
C GLY A 3 47.82 16.01 27.81
N ARG A 4 47.41 16.54 28.98
CA ARG A 4 46.06 16.34 29.53
C ARG A 4 44.98 17.03 28.70
N ARG A 5 45.29 18.21 28.13
CA ARG A 5 44.35 18.95 27.26
C ARG A 5 44.19 18.28 25.90
N GLY A 6 45.28 17.76 25.33
CA GLY A 6 45.22 16.97 24.10
C GLY A 6 44.38 15.69 24.25
N MET A 7 44.56 14.98 25.37
CA MET A 7 43.77 13.76 25.64
C MET A 7 42.28 14.06 25.86
N ALA A 8 41.95 15.17 26.56
CA ALA A 8 40.57 15.61 26.71
C ALA A 8 39.91 15.95 25.36
N LEU A 9 40.62 16.66 24.48
CA LEU A 9 40.12 16.98 23.13
C LEU A 9 39.87 15.71 22.30
N LEU A 10 40.77 14.73 22.36
CA LEU A 10 40.58 13.44 21.68
C LEU A 10 39.36 12.68 22.21
N THR A 11 39.16 12.67 23.54
CA THR A 11 37.99 12.01 24.12
C THR A 11 36.68 12.70 23.75
N VAL A 12 36.64 14.03 23.70
CA VAL A 12 35.45 14.79 23.30
C VAL A 12 35.16 14.59 21.81
N LEU A 13 36.20 14.55 20.97
CA LEU A 13 36.06 14.27 19.55
C LEU A 13 35.52 12.85 19.33
N ALA A 14 36.10 11.86 20.00
CA ALA A 14 35.64 10.47 19.91
C ALA A 14 34.19 10.31 20.37
N LEU A 15 33.80 10.95 21.48
CA LEU A 15 32.43 10.95 21.96
C LEU A 15 31.47 11.62 20.96
N SER A 16 31.88 12.75 20.39
CA SER A 16 31.09 13.47 19.39
C SER A 16 30.88 12.64 18.11
N VAL A 17 31.93 11.97 17.63
CA VAL A 17 31.84 11.06 16.47
C VAL A 17 30.94 9.87 16.79
N LEU A 18 31.07 9.28 17.98
CA LEU A 18 30.22 8.18 18.41
C LEU A 18 28.74 8.60 18.46
N LEU A 19 28.45 9.77 19.05
CA LEU A 19 27.09 10.33 19.10
C LEU A 19 26.54 10.63 17.71
N LEU A 20 27.37 11.14 16.80
CA LEU A 20 26.98 11.38 15.41
C LEU A 20 26.63 10.08 14.68
N LEU A 21 27.45 9.04 14.83
CA LEU A 21 27.18 7.71 14.25
C LEU A 21 25.91 7.09 14.84
N LEU A 22 25.69 7.24 16.14
CA LEU A 22 24.45 6.82 16.78
C LEU A 22 23.25 7.59 16.19
N GLY A 23 23.34 8.91 16.09
CA GLY A 23 22.27 9.73 15.51
C GLY A 23 21.92 9.34 14.08
N LEU A 24 22.93 9.11 13.23
CA LEU A 24 22.73 8.68 11.85
C LEU A 24 22.10 7.28 11.76
N THR A 25 22.54 6.34 12.58
CA THR A 25 21.97 4.98 12.59
C THR A 25 20.51 4.98 13.06
N PHE A 26 20.19 5.76 14.10
CA PHE A 26 18.82 5.95 14.55
C PHE A 26 17.95 6.60 13.46
N LEU A 27 18.44 7.62 12.78
CA LEU A 27 17.69 8.28 11.71
C LEU A 27 17.38 7.32 10.56
N ASN A 28 18.36 6.53 10.14
CA ASN A 28 18.19 5.50 9.11
C ASN A 28 17.17 4.44 9.51
N PHE A 29 17.20 4.00 10.78
CA PHE A 29 16.26 3.01 11.28
C PHE A 29 14.82 3.54 11.26
N ILE A 30 14.62 4.78 11.74
CA ILE A 30 13.32 5.44 11.71
C ILE A 30 12.82 5.60 10.26
N GLU A 31 13.68 6.04 9.35
CA GLU A 31 13.31 6.20 7.95
C GLU A 31 12.86 4.87 7.31
N ALA A 32 13.57 3.78 7.60
CA ALA A 32 13.18 2.46 7.12
C ALA A 32 11.79 2.06 7.63
N ASP A 33 11.55 2.20 8.94
CA ASP A 33 10.26 1.87 9.55
C ASP A 33 9.12 2.70 8.98
N TYR A 34 9.32 4.01 8.79
CA TYR A 34 8.31 4.88 8.16
C TYR A 34 8.01 4.47 6.73
N ARG A 35 9.02 4.08 5.95
CA ARG A 35 8.83 3.60 4.58
C ARG A 35 8.04 2.30 4.56
N PHE A 36 8.32 1.36 5.48
CA PHE A 36 7.56 0.12 5.62
C PHE A 36 6.11 0.38 6.02
N ALA A 37 5.88 1.21 7.05
CA ALA A 37 4.53 1.55 7.50
C ALA A 37 3.71 2.21 6.37
N ALA A 38 4.32 3.14 5.63
CA ALA A 38 3.64 3.79 4.50
C ALA A 38 3.37 2.84 3.33
N GLN A 39 4.19 1.81 3.13
CA GLN A 39 3.95 0.79 2.11
C GLN A 39 2.81 -0.14 2.53
N GLU A 40 2.81 -0.57 3.79
CA GLU A 40 1.77 -1.45 4.33
C GLU A 40 0.40 -0.77 4.38
N ASP A 41 0.35 0.49 4.80
CA ASP A 41 -0.89 1.30 4.80
C ASP A 41 -1.50 1.40 3.40
N ARG A 42 -0.68 1.67 2.37
CA ARG A 42 -1.16 1.69 0.97
C ARG A 42 -1.62 0.32 0.49
N ARG A 43 -0.96 -0.77 0.93
CA ARG A 43 -1.36 -2.14 0.60
C ARG A 43 -2.73 -2.45 1.22
N GLN A 44 -2.94 -2.07 2.47
CA GLN A 44 -4.22 -2.23 3.16
C GLN A 44 -5.32 -1.41 2.46
N GLN A 45 -5.05 -0.16 2.11
CA GLN A 45 -5.99 0.68 1.36
C GLN A 45 -6.36 0.06 0.01
N ALA A 46 -5.39 -0.49 -0.72
CA ALA A 46 -5.65 -1.18 -1.98
C ALA A 46 -6.52 -2.44 -1.79
N TYR A 47 -6.30 -3.20 -0.71
CA TYR A 47 -7.16 -4.32 -0.32
C TYR A 47 -8.60 -3.88 -0.03
N ASP A 48 -8.77 -2.84 0.79
CA ASP A 48 -10.09 -2.31 1.16
C ASP A 48 -10.84 -1.78 -0.09
N LEU A 49 -10.12 -1.14 -1.01
CA LEU A 49 -10.67 -0.73 -2.31
C LEU A 49 -11.10 -1.93 -3.15
N ALA A 50 -10.31 -3.01 -3.21
CA ALA A 50 -10.70 -4.22 -3.92
C ALA A 50 -11.95 -4.88 -3.29
N ALA A 51 -12.02 -4.93 -1.95
CA ALA A 51 -13.19 -5.43 -1.24
C ALA A 51 -14.44 -4.59 -1.57
N SER A 52 -14.31 -3.26 -1.59
CA SER A 52 -15.40 -2.35 -1.95
C SER A 52 -15.89 -2.54 -3.39
N GLY A 53 -15.00 -2.90 -4.32
CA GLY A 53 -15.39 -3.22 -5.69
C GLY A 53 -16.20 -4.53 -5.78
N LEU A 54 -15.85 -5.55 -5.00
CA LEU A 54 -16.67 -6.76 -4.89
C LEU A 54 -18.06 -6.45 -4.30
N GLU A 55 -18.14 -5.59 -3.28
CA GLU A 55 -19.43 -5.12 -2.77
C GLU A 55 -20.23 -4.33 -3.80
N TYR A 56 -19.55 -3.50 -4.61
CA TYR A 56 -20.19 -2.76 -5.69
C TYR A 56 -20.82 -3.71 -6.71
N GLN A 57 -20.10 -4.76 -7.13
CA GLN A 57 -20.62 -5.78 -8.04
C GLN A 57 -21.85 -6.47 -7.48
N ARG A 58 -21.83 -6.83 -6.19
CA ARG A 58 -22.95 -7.49 -5.51
C ARG A 58 -24.23 -6.66 -5.51
N ARG A 59 -24.10 -5.33 -5.42
CA ARG A 59 -25.25 -4.41 -5.44
C ARG A 59 -25.74 -4.11 -6.87
N HIS A 60 -24.89 -4.34 -7.88
CA HIS A 60 -25.16 -4.00 -9.28
C HIS A 60 -25.05 -5.24 -10.19
N THR A 61 -25.43 -6.43 -9.70
CA THR A 61 -25.33 -7.69 -10.44
C THR A 61 -26.12 -7.70 -11.74
N ALA A 62 -27.20 -6.93 -11.83
CA ALA A 62 -27.98 -6.76 -13.05
C ALA A 62 -27.23 -5.96 -14.14
N GLU A 63 -26.34 -5.05 -13.74
CA GLU A 63 -25.59 -4.17 -14.64
C GLU A 63 -24.19 -4.72 -14.94
N LEU A 64 -23.57 -5.42 -13.98
CA LEU A 64 -22.28 -6.08 -14.12
C LEU A 64 -22.47 -7.60 -14.24
N HIS A 65 -22.67 -8.03 -15.48
CA HIS A 65 -22.76 -9.42 -15.89
C HIS A 65 -21.61 -9.81 -16.83
N VAL A 66 -21.50 -11.10 -17.15
CA VAL A 66 -20.53 -11.62 -18.11
C VAL A 66 -20.60 -10.84 -19.44
N GLY A 67 -19.45 -10.41 -19.94
CA GLY A 67 -19.35 -9.62 -21.17
C GLY A 67 -19.50 -8.11 -20.99
N THR A 68 -19.77 -7.62 -19.77
CA THR A 68 -19.70 -6.18 -19.49
C THR A 68 -18.26 -5.69 -19.43
N PRO A 69 -17.99 -4.47 -19.95
CA PRO A 69 -16.66 -3.90 -19.86
C PRO A 69 -16.27 -3.63 -18.39
N PRO A 70 -14.97 -3.64 -18.05
CA PRO A 70 -14.51 -3.35 -16.70
C PRO A 70 -15.01 -1.98 -16.22
N VAL A 71 -15.61 -1.95 -15.04
CA VAL A 71 -16.11 -0.72 -14.43
C VAL A 71 -15.08 -0.16 -13.46
N LYS A 72 -14.66 1.09 -13.69
CA LYS A 72 -13.76 1.83 -12.81
C LYS A 72 -14.53 2.87 -12.00
N LYS A 73 -14.34 2.90 -10.67
CA LYS A 73 -14.95 3.89 -9.77
C LYS A 73 -13.93 4.40 -8.76
N PHE A 74 -13.93 5.71 -8.56
CA PHE A 74 -13.08 6.37 -7.58
C PHE A 74 -13.76 6.40 -6.20
N VAL A 75 -12.97 6.21 -5.14
CA VAL A 75 -13.46 6.19 -3.76
C VAL A 75 -12.55 7.07 -2.89
N PRO A 76 -13.06 8.17 -2.30
CA PRO A 76 -14.37 8.78 -2.58
C PRO A 76 -14.49 9.23 -4.05
N ALA A 77 -15.71 9.53 -4.53
CA ALA A 77 -15.95 9.90 -5.93
C ALA A 77 -15.17 11.15 -6.40
N SER A 78 -14.76 12.01 -5.47
CA SER A 78 -13.89 13.18 -5.71
C SER A 78 -12.40 12.85 -5.82
N SER A 79 -12.01 11.62 -5.51
CA SER A 79 -10.62 11.16 -5.55
C SER A 79 -10.17 10.92 -6.99
N SER A 80 -8.94 11.29 -7.32
CA SER A 80 -8.27 10.92 -8.57
C SER A 80 -7.18 9.86 -8.36
N THR A 81 -6.94 9.50 -7.09
CA THR A 81 -5.80 8.70 -6.64
C THR A 81 -6.20 7.33 -6.11
N HIS A 82 -7.46 7.16 -5.68
CA HIS A 82 -7.96 5.93 -5.09
C HIS A 82 -9.17 5.45 -5.88
N PHE A 83 -9.07 4.25 -6.44
CA PHE A 83 -10.16 3.66 -7.21
C PHE A 83 -10.13 2.15 -7.15
N PHE A 84 -11.25 1.54 -7.50
CA PHE A 84 -11.33 0.12 -7.82
C PHE A 84 -11.75 -0.08 -9.27
N VAL A 85 -11.39 -1.24 -9.81
CA VAL A 85 -11.84 -1.75 -11.09
C VAL A 85 -12.48 -3.11 -10.86
N VAL A 86 -13.69 -3.31 -11.39
CA VAL A 86 -14.41 -4.57 -11.29
C VAL A 86 -14.67 -5.10 -12.69
N GLN A 87 -14.45 -6.40 -12.86
CA GLN A 87 -14.72 -7.12 -14.09
C GLN A 87 -15.33 -8.48 -13.78
N VAL A 88 -16.34 -8.86 -14.55
CA VAL A 88 -16.89 -10.21 -14.54
C VAL A 88 -16.31 -10.94 -15.75
N GLU A 89 -15.55 -12.00 -15.51
CA GLU A 89 -14.93 -12.81 -16.56
C GLU A 89 -15.94 -13.76 -17.23
N ALA A 90 -15.54 -14.34 -18.36
CA ALA A 90 -16.36 -15.24 -19.17
C ALA A 90 -16.76 -16.53 -18.41
N ASP A 91 -15.94 -16.95 -17.45
CA ASP A 91 -16.19 -18.10 -16.59
C ASP A 91 -17.17 -17.80 -15.44
N GLY A 92 -17.63 -16.54 -15.33
CA GLY A 92 -18.49 -16.07 -14.25
C GLY A 92 -17.74 -15.71 -12.97
N SER A 93 -16.41 -15.73 -12.98
CA SER A 93 -15.62 -15.21 -11.87
C SER A 93 -15.69 -13.68 -11.82
N VAL A 94 -15.63 -13.12 -10.61
CA VAL A 94 -15.60 -11.68 -10.39
C VAL A 94 -14.23 -11.28 -9.91
N ILE A 95 -13.59 -10.38 -10.64
CA ILE A 95 -12.30 -9.80 -10.28
C ILE A 95 -12.55 -8.37 -9.83
N SER A 96 -12.04 -8.03 -8.65
CA SER A 96 -11.91 -6.65 -8.24
C SER A 96 -10.45 -6.30 -7.96
N ARG A 97 -10.02 -5.18 -8.51
CA ARG A 97 -8.67 -4.63 -8.31
C ARG A 97 -8.79 -3.26 -7.65
N GLY A 98 -8.30 -3.12 -6.44
CA GLY A 98 -8.14 -1.84 -5.76
C GLY A 98 -6.79 -1.23 -6.09
N VAL A 99 -6.75 0.07 -6.35
CA VAL A 99 -5.56 0.79 -6.80
C VAL A 99 -5.43 2.10 -6.05
N VAL A 100 -4.25 2.28 -5.46
CA VAL A 100 -3.78 3.55 -4.89
C VAL A 100 -2.66 4.05 -5.79
N GLN A 101 -2.85 5.23 -6.38
CA GLN A 101 -1.89 5.86 -7.27
C GLN A 101 -1.64 7.32 -6.86
N ASN A 102 -0.54 7.89 -7.34
CA ASN A 102 -0.37 9.33 -7.39
C ASN A 102 -0.52 9.82 -8.85
N SER A 103 -0.28 11.10 -9.11
CA SER A 103 -0.41 11.70 -10.45
C SER A 103 0.50 11.09 -11.51
N PHE A 104 1.52 10.30 -11.13
CA PHE A 104 2.57 9.83 -12.03
C PHE A 104 2.72 8.32 -12.07
N ARG A 105 2.33 7.60 -11.01
CA ARG A 105 2.50 6.15 -10.89
C ARG A 105 1.51 5.50 -9.94
N GLU A 106 1.30 4.21 -10.14
CA GLU A 106 0.68 3.32 -9.18
C GLU A 106 1.60 3.15 -7.95
N LEU A 107 1.04 3.29 -6.75
CA LEU A 107 1.77 3.14 -5.49
C LEU A 107 1.51 1.78 -4.85
N ALA A 108 0.28 1.28 -4.95
CA ALA A 108 -0.11 -0.05 -4.53
C ALA A 108 -1.33 -0.50 -5.34
N SER A 109 -1.40 -1.80 -5.62
CA SER A 109 -2.65 -2.43 -6.04
C SER A 109 -2.83 -3.78 -5.36
N HIS A 110 -4.08 -4.18 -5.26
CA HIS A 110 -4.45 -5.49 -4.73
C HIS A 110 -5.58 -6.07 -5.58
N ARG A 111 -5.49 -7.37 -5.90
CA ARG A 111 -6.46 -8.07 -6.72
C ARG A 111 -7.15 -9.16 -5.91
N LEU A 112 -8.46 -9.09 -5.85
CA LEU A 112 -9.32 -10.12 -5.28
C LEU A 112 -10.11 -10.80 -6.39
N VAL A 113 -10.17 -12.13 -6.33
CA VAL A 113 -10.93 -12.95 -7.28
C VAL A 113 -11.91 -13.82 -6.52
N VAL A 114 -13.18 -13.72 -6.91
CA VAL A 114 -14.27 -14.56 -6.41
C VAL A 114 -14.65 -15.54 -7.53
N PRO A 115 -14.42 -16.85 -7.33
CA PRO A 115 -14.86 -17.88 -8.28
C PRO A 115 -16.38 -17.86 -8.50
N PRO A 116 -16.87 -18.43 -9.63
CA PRO A 116 -18.30 -18.52 -9.88
C PRO A 116 -19.00 -19.31 -8.75
N GLY A 117 -20.07 -18.73 -8.20
CA GLY A 117 -20.86 -19.32 -7.10
C GLY A 117 -20.25 -19.18 -5.70
N ALA A 118 -19.05 -18.60 -5.58
CA ALA A 118 -18.37 -18.37 -4.32
C ALA A 118 -18.75 -17.01 -3.68
N SER A 119 -18.53 -16.88 -2.38
CA SER A 119 -18.82 -15.67 -1.61
C SER A 119 -17.56 -14.86 -1.28
N LEU A 120 -17.70 -13.61 -0.84
CA LEU A 120 -16.63 -12.69 -0.44
C LEU A 120 -15.59 -13.30 0.52
N PRO A 121 -15.96 -14.09 1.56
CA PRO A 121 -14.96 -14.76 2.40
C PRO A 121 -14.13 -15.82 1.66
N GLU A 122 -14.55 -16.26 0.48
CA GLU A 122 -13.81 -17.18 -0.39
C GLU A 122 -13.01 -16.45 -1.48
N ALA A 123 -13.01 -15.11 -1.45
CA ALA A 123 -12.20 -14.29 -2.35
C ALA A 123 -10.71 -14.62 -2.14
N ARG A 124 -10.03 -14.98 -3.22
CA ARG A 124 -8.60 -15.27 -3.20
C ARG A 124 -7.84 -14.00 -3.55
N SER A 125 -6.88 -13.64 -2.71
CA SER A 125 -5.89 -12.62 -3.04
C SER A 125 -4.95 -13.17 -4.11
N LEU A 126 -4.83 -12.48 -5.23
CA LEU A 126 -3.82 -12.76 -6.23
C LEU A 126 -2.67 -11.76 -6.09
N PRO A 127 -1.40 -12.20 -6.27
CA PRO A 127 -0.24 -11.32 -6.30
C PRO A 127 -0.29 -10.33 -7.47
#